data_AF-S3VCC2-F1
#
_entry.id   AF-S3VCC2-F1
#
_cell.length_a   1.000
_cell.length_b   1.000
_cell.length_c   1.000
_cell.angle_alpha   90.00
_cell.angle_beta   90.00
_cell.angle_gamma   90.00
#
_symmetry.space_group_name_H-M   'P 1'
#
loop_
_entity.id
_entity.type
_entity.pdbx_description
1 polymer ?
#
loop_
_entity_poly.entity_id
_entity_poly.type
_entity_poly.pdbx_seq_one_letter_code
_entity_poly.pdbx_strand_id
1 'polypeptide(L)'
;MTYLIEKYIALKNKYRNYDTKEALKRMQAFRIALKELEDKGFRTGVEILGSINFGIVEPSSDVDCILLHYCDLHKDECPEYCPNFLYEAEEIKTSLRKRLKDENLKVEFLDCINLRMVEKALESGHLKEHEVLRRLLFYRTIGRPVNRPLFIPYCEKLEENEEYIKEILEWGSEALQSYLGTSRHRFSFNKYNERIESSGLQLPLGLKEELASYLEEGEKIP
;
A
#
# COMPACT_ATOMS: atom_id res chain seq x y z
N MET A 1 21.02 -3.05 -13.98
CA MET A 1 19.65 -2.67 -14.42
C MET A 1 18.93 -2.18 -13.18
N THR A 2 18.22 -1.06 -13.26
CA THR A 2 17.40 -0.56 -12.15
C THR A 2 15.96 -1.00 -12.42
N TYR A 3 15.38 -1.75 -11.49
CA TYR A 3 14.02 -2.27 -11.59
C TYR A 3 13.00 -1.13 -11.44
N LEU A 4 11.84 -1.23 -12.10
CA LEU A 4 10.78 -0.21 -12.04
C LEU A 4 10.33 0.04 -10.60
N ILE A 5 10.26 -1.02 -9.81
CA ILE A 5 9.87 -0.94 -8.40
C ILE A 5 10.90 -0.17 -7.56
N GLU A 6 12.20 -0.28 -7.85
CA GLU A 6 13.25 0.46 -7.13
C GLU A 6 13.13 1.96 -7.37
N LYS A 7 12.96 2.34 -8.64
CA LYS A 7 12.71 3.72 -9.03
C LYS A 7 11.41 4.24 -8.35
N TYR A 8 10.37 3.41 -8.19
CA TYR A 8 9.11 3.79 -7.53
C TYR A 8 9.31 4.03 -6.03
N ILE A 9 10.10 3.17 -5.38
CA ILE A 9 10.46 3.31 -3.97
C ILE A 9 11.23 4.61 -3.75
N ALA A 10 12.19 4.93 -4.61
CA ALA A 10 12.97 6.16 -4.54
C ALA A 10 12.05 7.39 -4.63
N LEU A 11 11.13 7.38 -5.59
CA LEU A 11 10.14 8.43 -5.78
C LEU A 11 9.22 8.59 -4.56
N LYS A 12 8.64 7.48 -4.09
CA LYS A 12 7.78 7.42 -2.89
C LYS A 12 8.47 8.01 -1.66
N ASN A 13 9.69 7.58 -1.38
CA ASN A 13 10.44 8.03 -0.22
C ASN A 13 10.79 9.52 -0.29
N LYS A 14 11.05 10.03 -1.50
CA LYS A 14 11.28 11.46 -1.72
C LYS A 14 10.04 12.29 -1.38
N TYR A 15 8.84 11.86 -1.80
CA TYR A 15 7.60 12.60 -1.56
C TYR A 15 7.10 12.57 -0.12
N ARG A 16 7.31 11.48 0.61
CA ARG A 16 6.92 11.37 2.02
C ARG A 16 7.53 12.45 2.93
N ASN A 17 8.63 13.07 2.52
CA ASN A 17 9.22 14.21 3.24
C ASN A 17 8.35 15.47 3.21
N TYR A 18 7.35 15.51 2.32
CA TYR A 18 6.45 16.64 2.10
C TYR A 18 5.00 16.29 2.45
N ASP A 19 4.81 15.39 3.42
CA ASP A 19 3.50 14.98 3.91
C ASP A 19 2.58 16.20 4.15
N THR A 20 1.47 16.27 3.42
CA THR A 20 0.46 17.30 3.65
C THR A 20 -0.21 17.09 5.01
N LYS A 21 -0.77 18.17 5.58
CA LYS A 21 -1.55 18.06 6.82
C LYS A 21 -2.68 17.03 6.71
N GLU A 22 -3.29 16.92 5.54
CA GLU A 22 -4.35 15.95 5.28
C GLU A 22 -3.80 14.51 5.26
N ALA A 23 -2.64 14.26 4.65
CA ALA A 23 -2.00 12.95 4.69
C ALA A 23 -1.70 12.52 6.14
N LEU A 24 -1.13 13.40 6.96
CA LEU A 24 -0.86 13.15 8.37
C LEU A 24 -2.15 12.87 9.16
N LYS A 25 -3.21 13.65 8.92
CA LYS A 25 -4.53 13.46 9.56
C LYS A 25 -5.11 12.09 9.23
N ARG A 26 -5.06 11.67 7.96
CA ARG A 26 -5.55 10.35 7.53
C ARG A 26 -4.72 9.20 8.10
N MET A 27 -3.39 9.32 8.09
CA MET A 27 -2.50 8.35 8.75
C MET A 27 -2.82 8.22 10.24
N GLN A 28 -3.07 9.33 10.93
CA GLN A 28 -3.46 9.31 12.33
C GLN A 28 -4.84 8.67 12.54
N ALA A 29 -5.81 8.95 11.66
CA ALA A 29 -7.13 8.32 11.72
C ALA A 29 -7.04 6.80 11.57
N PHE A 30 -6.22 6.30 10.63
CA PHE A 30 -5.95 4.87 10.49
C PHE A 30 -5.30 4.26 11.74
N ARG A 31 -4.30 4.90 12.32
CA ARG A 31 -3.66 4.41 13.56
C ARG A 31 -4.68 4.22 14.67
N ILE A 32 -5.60 5.16 14.82
CA ILE A 32 -6.64 5.07 15.84
C ILE A 32 -7.66 3.99 15.48
N ALA A 33 -8.10 3.89 14.23
CA ALA A 33 -9.03 2.85 13.79
C ALA A 33 -8.47 1.43 14.03
N LEU A 34 -7.20 1.20 13.71
CA LEU A 34 -6.55 -0.08 13.98
C LEU A 34 -6.36 -0.33 15.48
N LYS A 35 -6.14 0.73 16.28
CA LYS A 35 -6.09 0.59 17.73
C LYS A 35 -7.44 0.19 18.34
N GLU A 36 -8.54 0.75 17.83
CA GLU A 36 -9.89 0.37 18.24
C GLU A 36 -10.22 -1.09 17.88
N LEU A 37 -9.76 -1.57 16.73
CA LEU A 37 -9.86 -2.98 16.37
C LEU A 37 -9.02 -3.88 17.29
N GLU A 38 -7.80 -3.45 17.61
CA GLU A 38 -6.94 -4.14 18.57
C GLU A 38 -7.59 -4.27 19.95
N ASP A 39 -8.24 -3.21 20.43
CA ASP A 39 -8.94 -3.22 21.72
C ASP A 39 -10.18 -4.15 21.70
N LYS A 40 -10.70 -4.49 20.51
CA LYS A 40 -11.75 -5.50 20.30
C LYS A 40 -11.21 -6.92 20.10
N GLY A 41 -9.89 -7.11 20.17
CA GLY A 41 -9.23 -8.40 20.01
C GLY A 41 -8.83 -8.76 18.58
N PHE A 42 -8.99 -7.84 17.62
CA PHE A 42 -8.56 -8.06 16.24
C PHE A 42 -7.09 -7.68 16.07
N ARG A 43 -6.36 -8.44 15.27
CA ARG A 43 -4.95 -8.15 14.96
C ARG A 43 -4.85 -7.74 13.50
N THR A 44 -4.93 -6.44 13.28
CA THR A 44 -5.12 -5.84 11.96
C THR A 44 -4.05 -4.79 11.67
N GLY A 45 -3.52 -4.84 10.45
CA GLY A 45 -2.61 -3.87 9.86
C GLY A 45 -3.10 -3.47 8.48
N VAL A 46 -2.56 -2.38 7.94
CA VAL A 46 -2.81 -2.01 6.55
C VAL A 46 -1.53 -1.56 5.85
N GLU A 47 -1.42 -1.87 4.56
CA GLU A 47 -0.50 -1.18 3.65
C GLU A 47 -1.32 -0.18 2.83
N ILE A 48 -1.10 1.11 3.04
CA ILE A 48 -1.81 2.18 2.33
C ILE A 48 -1.08 2.48 1.02
N LEU A 49 -1.83 2.61 -0.05
CA LEU A 49 -1.36 2.90 -1.40
C LEU A 49 -1.75 4.34 -1.82
N GLY A 50 -1.48 4.69 -3.07
CA GLY A 50 -1.95 5.94 -3.66
C GLY A 50 -1.52 7.21 -2.91
N SER A 51 -2.42 8.18 -2.78
CA SER A 51 -2.11 9.56 -2.36
C SER A 51 -1.46 9.65 -0.98
N ILE A 52 -1.98 8.89 -0.03
CA ILE A 52 -1.49 8.85 1.35
C ILE A 52 -0.10 8.19 1.40
N ASN A 53 0.15 7.21 0.53
CA ASN A 53 1.45 6.56 0.42
C ASN A 53 2.57 7.54 0.03
N PHE A 54 2.25 8.44 -0.90
CA PHE A 54 3.15 9.52 -1.36
C PHE A 54 3.15 10.75 -0.45
N GLY A 55 2.19 10.85 0.48
CA GLY A 55 2.08 12.00 1.39
C GLY A 55 1.36 13.21 0.79
N ILE A 56 0.85 13.11 -0.44
CA ILE A 56 0.23 14.23 -1.16
C ILE A 56 -1.25 13.95 -1.29
N VAL A 57 -2.02 14.40 -0.31
CA VAL A 57 -3.46 14.10 -0.20
C VAL A 57 -4.29 15.36 -0.35
N GLU A 58 -5.36 15.26 -1.16
CA GLU A 58 -6.46 16.23 -1.20
C GLU A 58 -7.69 15.71 -0.44
N PRO A 59 -8.60 16.60 0.00
CA PRO A 59 -9.84 16.18 0.63
C PRO A 59 -10.65 15.16 -0.19
N SER A 60 -10.66 15.30 -1.52
CA SER A 60 -11.37 14.40 -2.43
C SER A 60 -10.59 13.14 -2.82
N SER A 61 -9.37 12.96 -2.32
CA SER A 61 -8.56 11.78 -2.66
C SER A 61 -9.20 10.53 -2.06
N ASP A 62 -9.33 9.49 -2.87
CA ASP A 62 -9.72 8.16 -2.41
C ASP A 62 -8.59 7.53 -1.58
N VAL A 63 -8.94 6.48 -0.84
CA VAL A 63 -8.01 5.70 -0.02
C VAL A 63 -7.97 4.27 -0.53
N ASP A 64 -6.84 3.88 -1.08
CA ASP A 64 -6.57 2.51 -1.50
C ASP A 64 -5.68 1.84 -0.46
N CYS A 65 -6.06 0.65 0.01
CA CYS A 65 -5.26 -0.07 1.00
C CYS A 65 -5.39 -1.59 0.87
N ILE A 66 -4.41 -2.29 1.44
CA ILE A 66 -4.37 -3.74 1.59
C ILE A 66 -4.61 -4.03 3.06
N LEU A 67 -5.58 -4.90 3.37
CA LEU A 67 -5.82 -5.34 4.74
C LEU A 67 -4.86 -6.50 5.07
N LEU A 68 -4.15 -6.40 6.20
CA LEU A 68 -3.38 -7.52 6.75
C LEU A 68 -4.00 -7.90 8.08
N HIS A 69 -4.54 -9.10 8.21
CA HIS A 69 -5.28 -9.47 9.41
C HIS A 69 -5.07 -10.91 9.83
N TYR A 70 -5.29 -11.21 11.10
CA TYR A 70 -5.38 -12.59 11.58
C TYR A 70 -6.79 -13.13 11.41
N CYS A 71 -6.94 -14.18 10.63
CA CYS A 71 -8.21 -14.87 10.48
C CYS A 71 -8.04 -16.37 10.78
N ASP A 72 -8.71 -16.84 11.83
CA ASP A 72 -8.80 -18.26 12.21
C ASP A 72 -9.92 -19.02 11.50
N LEU A 73 -10.89 -18.29 10.93
CA LEU A 73 -12.04 -18.91 10.27
C LEU A 73 -11.64 -19.64 8.99
N HIS A 74 -10.60 -19.15 8.31
CA HIS A 74 -10.09 -19.72 7.08
C HIS A 74 -8.66 -20.20 7.32
N LYS A 75 -8.40 -21.47 6.96
CA LYS A 75 -7.05 -22.05 7.06
C LYS A 75 -6.10 -21.51 6.01
N ASP A 76 -6.65 -21.01 4.90
CA ASP A 76 -5.97 -20.51 3.71
C ASP A 76 -6.37 -19.02 3.48
N GLU A 77 -6.39 -18.59 2.23
CA GLU A 77 -6.79 -17.23 1.86
C GLU A 77 -8.23 -16.91 2.26
N CYS A 78 -8.46 -15.68 2.73
CA CYS A 78 -9.79 -15.22 3.07
C CYS A 78 -10.60 -14.95 1.79
N PRO A 79 -11.77 -15.57 1.59
CA PRO A 79 -12.63 -15.19 0.49
C PRO A 79 -13.16 -13.76 0.67
N GLU A 80 -13.63 -13.13 -0.41
CA GLU A 80 -14.20 -11.77 -0.40
C GLU A 80 -15.33 -11.61 0.62
N TYR A 81 -16.07 -12.69 0.91
CA TYR A 81 -17.18 -12.73 1.86
C TYR A 81 -16.75 -13.17 3.28
N CYS A 82 -15.46 -13.21 3.59
CA CYS A 82 -14.94 -13.56 4.91
C CYS A 82 -15.55 -12.63 5.97
N PRO A 83 -16.25 -13.16 7.00
CA PRO A 83 -16.92 -12.32 7.99
C PRO A 83 -15.97 -11.41 8.77
N ASN A 84 -14.76 -11.90 9.11
CA ASN A 84 -13.75 -11.10 9.80
C ASN A 84 -13.26 -9.95 8.92
N PHE A 85 -12.93 -10.24 7.65
CA PHE A 85 -12.50 -9.23 6.69
C PHE A 85 -13.57 -8.14 6.53
N LEU A 86 -14.83 -8.53 6.27
CA LEU A 86 -15.93 -7.59 6.08
C LEU A 86 -16.16 -6.71 7.32
N TYR A 87 -16.11 -7.32 8.50
CA TYR A 87 -16.27 -6.60 9.76
C TYR A 87 -15.12 -5.59 9.99
N GLU A 88 -13.87 -6.03 9.90
CA GLU A 88 -12.70 -5.16 10.11
C GLU A 88 -12.64 -4.03 9.07
N ALA A 89 -12.95 -4.33 7.81
CA ALA A 89 -13.01 -3.34 6.74
C ALA A 89 -14.07 -2.26 7.02
N GLU A 90 -15.28 -2.65 7.43
CA GLU A 90 -16.35 -1.68 7.74
C GLU A 90 -16.09 -0.89 9.03
N GLU A 91 -15.49 -1.51 10.04
CA GLU A 91 -15.05 -0.81 11.26
C GLU A 91 -14.01 0.26 10.96
N ILE A 92 -13.00 -0.06 10.12
CA ILE A 92 -12.01 0.91 9.65
C ILE A 92 -12.70 2.05 8.90
N LYS A 93 -13.54 1.74 7.90
CA LYS A 93 -14.28 2.74 7.12
C LYS A 93 -15.09 3.67 8.02
N THR A 94 -15.84 3.10 8.96
CA THR A 94 -16.69 3.84 9.90
C THR A 94 -15.88 4.75 10.80
N SER A 95 -14.78 4.25 11.37
CA SER A 95 -13.88 5.05 12.21
C SER A 95 -13.23 6.20 11.42
N LEU A 96 -12.79 5.94 10.18
CA LEU A 96 -12.21 6.95 9.30
C LEU A 96 -13.20 8.05 8.94
N ARG A 97 -14.41 7.71 8.46
CA ARG A 97 -15.46 8.68 8.09
C ARG A 97 -15.81 9.60 9.26
N LYS A 98 -16.03 9.01 10.44
CA LYS A 98 -16.33 9.73 11.68
C LYS A 98 -15.20 10.69 12.08
N ARG A 99 -13.95 10.24 12.04
CA ARG A 99 -12.79 11.03 12.50
C ARG A 99 -12.40 12.14 11.54
N LEU A 100 -12.51 11.86 10.25
CA LEU A 100 -12.19 12.81 9.20
C LEU A 100 -13.32 13.80 8.96
N LYS A 101 -14.53 13.50 9.47
CA LYS A 101 -15.79 14.23 9.26
C LYS A 101 -16.17 14.27 7.78
N ASP A 102 -16.04 13.11 7.14
CA ASP A 102 -16.30 12.92 5.72
C ASP A 102 -17.03 11.59 5.52
N GLU A 103 -18.36 11.65 5.46
CA GLU A 103 -19.22 10.47 5.23
C GLU A 103 -19.05 9.90 3.82
N ASN A 104 -18.56 10.70 2.87
CA ASN A 104 -18.36 10.30 1.49
C ASN A 104 -16.94 9.78 1.22
N LEU A 105 -16.10 9.69 2.25
CA LEU A 105 -14.75 9.17 2.10
C LEU A 105 -14.80 7.76 1.51
N LYS A 106 -14.18 7.63 0.33
CA LYS A 106 -14.04 6.36 -0.36
C LYS A 106 -12.78 5.66 0.14
N VAL A 107 -12.99 4.50 0.73
CA VAL A 107 -11.92 3.60 1.19
C VAL A 107 -12.15 2.26 0.51
N GLU A 108 -11.17 1.86 -0.28
CA GLU A 108 -11.16 0.61 -1.02
C GLU A 108 -10.07 -0.30 -0.46
N PHE A 109 -10.48 -1.51 -0.11
CA PHE A 109 -9.57 -2.60 0.22
C PHE A 109 -9.35 -3.38 -1.07
N LEU A 110 -8.19 -3.18 -1.69
CA LEU A 110 -7.87 -3.78 -2.98
C LEU A 110 -7.51 -5.26 -2.84
N ASP A 111 -7.06 -5.64 -1.65
CA ASP A 111 -6.66 -7.01 -1.33
C ASP A 111 -6.69 -7.27 0.19
N CYS A 112 -6.67 -8.54 0.57
CA CYS A 112 -6.67 -9.02 1.95
C CYS A 112 -5.64 -10.15 2.14
N ILE A 113 -4.70 -9.96 3.07
CA ILE A 113 -3.69 -10.95 3.45
C ILE A 113 -4.03 -11.53 4.82
N ASN A 114 -4.30 -12.83 4.87
CA ASN A 114 -4.41 -13.58 6.12
C ASN A 114 -3.01 -13.87 6.68
N LEU A 115 -2.65 -13.24 7.80
CA LEU A 115 -1.35 -13.40 8.44
C LEU A 115 -1.13 -14.82 8.99
N ARG A 116 -2.18 -15.61 9.24
CA ARG A 116 -2.03 -17.03 9.59
C ARG A 116 -1.56 -17.88 8.42
N MET A 117 -1.97 -17.51 7.21
CA MET A 117 -1.49 -18.17 6.00
C MET A 117 -0.01 -17.83 5.75
N VAL A 118 0.39 -16.58 6.02
CA VAL A 118 1.80 -16.14 5.98
C VAL A 118 2.66 -16.94 6.94
N GLU A 119 2.23 -17.11 8.20
CA GLU A 119 2.96 -17.90 9.21
C GLU A 119 3.22 -19.33 8.71
N LYS A 120 2.19 -20.03 8.22
CA LYS A 120 2.31 -21.39 7.69
C LYS A 120 3.20 -21.48 6.45
N ALA A 121 3.09 -20.50 5.55
CA ALA A 121 3.88 -20.44 4.33
C ALA A 121 5.38 -20.25 4.64
N LEU A 122 5.71 -19.41 5.63
CA LEU A 122 7.09 -19.24 6.11
C LEU A 122 7.63 -20.51 6.77
N GLU A 123 6.81 -21.21 7.56
CA GLU A 123 7.19 -22.48 8.21
C GLU A 123 7.48 -23.62 7.22
N SER A 124 6.90 -23.58 6.02
CA SER A 124 7.09 -24.63 5.02
C SER A 124 8.48 -24.60 4.37
N GLY A 125 9.23 -23.49 4.46
CA GLY A 125 10.55 -23.32 3.84
C GLY A 125 10.57 -23.18 2.31
N HIS A 126 9.42 -23.31 1.63
CA HIS A 126 9.29 -23.26 0.17
C HIS A 126 8.77 -21.89 -0.29
N LEU A 127 9.53 -20.82 0.00
CA LEU A 127 9.06 -19.42 -0.14
C LEU A 127 8.46 -19.08 -1.51
N LYS A 128 9.04 -19.62 -2.59
CA LYS A 128 8.64 -19.33 -3.98
C LYS A 128 7.30 -19.95 -4.39
N GLU A 129 6.84 -20.97 -3.68
CA GLU A 129 5.57 -21.66 -3.98
C GLU A 129 4.36 -20.90 -3.42
N HIS A 130 4.60 -19.94 -2.51
CA HIS A 130 3.54 -19.25 -1.78
C HIS A 130 3.31 -17.83 -2.30
N GLU A 131 2.24 -17.67 -3.09
CA GLU A 131 1.82 -16.37 -3.61
C GLU A 131 1.62 -15.32 -2.51
N VAL A 132 1.08 -15.72 -1.35
CA VAL A 132 0.83 -14.82 -0.22
C VAL A 132 2.09 -14.15 0.31
N LEU A 133 3.24 -14.84 0.27
CA LEU A 133 4.54 -14.28 0.69
C LEU A 133 5.02 -13.24 -0.31
N ARG A 134 4.83 -13.53 -1.60
CA ARG A 134 5.20 -12.64 -2.70
C ARG A 134 4.37 -11.36 -2.66
N ARG A 135 3.05 -11.48 -2.48
CA ARG A 135 2.11 -10.36 -2.30
C ARG A 135 2.43 -9.54 -1.06
N LEU A 136 2.66 -10.17 0.09
CA LEU A 136 3.03 -9.49 1.33
C LEU A 136 4.25 -8.58 1.12
N LEU A 137 5.34 -9.13 0.59
CA LEU A 137 6.58 -8.38 0.43
C LEU A 137 6.44 -7.29 -0.64
N PHE A 138 5.68 -7.53 -1.71
CA PHE A 138 5.40 -6.50 -2.71
C PHE A 138 4.57 -5.34 -2.18
N TYR A 139 3.44 -5.60 -1.51
CA TYR A 139 2.64 -4.53 -0.91
C TYR A 139 3.41 -3.78 0.17
N ARG A 140 4.24 -4.47 0.97
CA ARG A 140 5.17 -3.85 1.91
C ARG A 140 6.14 -2.90 1.20
N THR A 141 6.64 -3.32 0.04
CA THR A 141 7.61 -2.60 -0.78
C THR A 141 7.00 -1.35 -1.40
N ILE A 142 5.79 -1.42 -1.93
CA ILE A 142 5.15 -0.28 -2.60
C ILE A 142 4.32 0.59 -1.63
N GLY A 143 3.82 0.04 -0.54
CA GLY A 143 2.89 0.70 0.37
C GLY A 143 3.51 1.50 1.52
N ARG A 144 2.60 2.12 2.29
CA ARG A 144 2.84 2.82 3.54
C ARG A 144 2.15 2.09 4.70
N PRO A 145 2.90 1.53 5.65
CA PRO A 145 2.32 0.67 6.67
C PRO A 145 1.63 1.47 7.77
N VAL A 146 0.51 0.93 8.27
CA VAL A 146 -0.08 1.26 9.57
C VAL A 146 -0.18 -0.01 10.40
N ASN A 147 0.20 0.08 11.67
CA ASN A 147 0.47 -1.07 12.53
C ASN A 147 1.61 -1.98 11.99
N ARG A 148 2.68 -1.37 11.49
CA ARG A 148 3.90 -2.05 10.99
C ARG A 148 4.43 -3.16 11.93
N PRO A 149 4.48 -2.99 13.26
CA PRO A 149 5.00 -4.03 14.16
C PRO A 149 4.28 -5.38 14.03
N LEU A 150 3.02 -5.40 13.59
CA LEU A 150 2.24 -6.63 13.44
C LEU A 150 2.81 -7.60 12.39
N PHE A 151 3.35 -7.09 11.28
CA PHE A 151 3.71 -7.91 10.13
C PHE A 151 5.16 -7.73 9.67
N ILE A 152 5.89 -6.74 10.21
CA ILE A 152 7.29 -6.55 9.83
C ILE A 152 8.20 -7.77 10.07
N PRO A 153 8.04 -8.59 11.13
CA PRO A 153 8.91 -9.74 11.31
C PRO A 153 8.80 -10.78 10.19
N TYR A 154 7.68 -10.81 9.46
CA TYR A 154 7.50 -11.68 8.29
C TYR A 154 8.26 -11.14 7.09
N CYS A 155 8.19 -9.83 6.86
CA CYS A 155 8.93 -9.19 5.77
C CYS A 155 10.44 -9.29 6.00
N GLU A 156 10.93 -9.05 7.22
CA GLU A 156 12.36 -9.15 7.55
C GLU A 156 12.90 -10.57 7.27
N LYS A 157 12.15 -11.62 7.62
CA LYS A 157 12.50 -13.01 7.28
C LYS A 157 12.57 -13.26 5.76
N LEU A 158 11.68 -12.65 4.98
CA LEU A 158 11.72 -12.78 3.51
C LEU A 158 12.90 -12.01 2.92
N GLU A 159 13.23 -10.85 3.50
CA GLU A 159 14.33 -9.97 3.08
C GLU A 159 15.72 -10.57 3.38
N GLU A 160 15.84 -11.54 4.29
CA GLU A 160 17.06 -12.32 4.51
C GLU A 160 17.46 -13.19 3.30
N ASN A 161 16.53 -13.46 2.37
CA ASN A 161 16.79 -14.26 1.18
C ASN A 161 17.01 -13.36 -0.06
N GLU A 162 18.28 -13.11 -0.41
CA GLU A 162 18.66 -12.25 -1.54
C GLU A 162 18.07 -12.72 -2.90
N GLU A 163 18.00 -14.03 -3.12
CA GLU A 163 17.45 -14.60 -4.36
C GLU A 163 15.95 -14.30 -4.47
N TYR A 164 15.23 -14.44 -3.35
CA TYR A 164 13.82 -14.11 -3.27
C TYR A 164 13.59 -12.61 -3.48
N ILE A 165 14.44 -11.75 -2.92
CA ILE A 165 14.36 -10.31 -3.13
C ILE A 165 14.54 -9.96 -4.60
N LYS A 166 15.52 -10.54 -5.28
CA LYS A 166 15.72 -10.31 -6.72
C LYS A 166 14.49 -10.71 -7.54
N GLU A 167 13.89 -11.86 -7.23
CA GLU A 167 12.66 -12.31 -7.87
C GLU A 167 11.49 -11.34 -7.63
N ILE A 168 11.37 -10.79 -6.42
CA ILE A 168 10.37 -9.78 -6.08
C ILE A 168 10.59 -8.47 -6.82
N LEU A 169 11.84 -8.07 -7.05
CA LEU A 169 12.15 -6.86 -7.82
C LEU A 169 11.77 -7.02 -9.30
N GLU A 170 12.01 -8.20 -9.87
CA GLU A 170 11.62 -8.57 -11.23
C GLU A 170 10.10 -8.63 -11.37
N TRP A 171 9.45 -9.55 -10.65
CA TRP A 171 8.01 -9.74 -10.67
C TRP A 171 7.25 -8.47 -10.24
N GLY A 172 7.72 -7.80 -9.19
CA GLY A 172 7.10 -6.58 -8.68
C GLY A 172 7.18 -5.43 -9.66
N SER A 173 8.20 -5.38 -10.53
CA SER A 173 8.27 -4.39 -11.60
C SER A 173 7.18 -4.62 -12.65
N GLU A 174 6.95 -5.88 -13.05
CA GLU A 174 5.88 -6.25 -13.99
C GLU A 174 4.49 -5.99 -13.40
N ALA A 175 4.28 -6.40 -12.14
CA ALA A 175 3.03 -6.17 -11.42
C ALA A 175 2.75 -4.67 -11.24
N LEU A 176 3.77 -3.88 -10.89
CA LEU A 176 3.65 -2.43 -10.76
C LEU A 176 3.36 -1.77 -12.11
N GLN A 177 3.94 -2.24 -13.21
CA GLN A 177 3.65 -1.73 -14.55
C GLN A 177 2.17 -1.94 -14.90
N SER A 178 1.62 -3.12 -14.60
CA SER A 178 0.20 -3.41 -14.80
C SER A 178 -0.70 -2.55 -13.92
N TYR A 179 -0.31 -2.37 -12.64
CA TYR A 179 -1.03 -1.51 -11.70
C TYR A 179 -1.06 -0.04 -12.18
N LEU A 180 0.08 0.51 -12.59
CA LEU A 180 0.20 1.87 -13.16
C LEU A 180 -0.47 2.02 -14.53
N GLY A 181 -0.64 0.91 -15.27
CA GLY A 181 -1.36 0.88 -16.54
C GLY A 181 -2.85 1.21 -16.41
N THR A 182 -3.43 1.10 -15.21
CA THR A 182 -4.84 1.44 -14.98
C THR A 182 -5.06 2.96 -14.95
N SER A 183 -6.14 3.42 -15.62
CA SER A 183 -6.43 4.85 -15.82
C SER A 183 -6.57 5.66 -14.52
N ARG A 184 -7.10 5.03 -13.45
CA ARG A 184 -7.30 5.67 -12.13
C ARG A 184 -5.99 6.08 -11.47
N HIS A 185 -4.96 5.24 -11.56
CA HIS A 185 -3.68 5.51 -10.90
C HIS A 185 -2.85 6.55 -11.68
N ARG A 186 -2.83 6.50 -13.03
CA ARG A 186 -2.21 7.56 -13.84
C ARG A 186 -2.76 8.95 -13.53
N PHE A 187 -4.09 9.06 -13.42
CA PHE A 187 -4.74 10.33 -13.11
C PHE A 187 -4.37 10.84 -11.71
N SER A 188 -4.27 9.95 -10.74
CA SER A 188 -3.83 10.29 -9.39
C SER A 188 -2.40 10.83 -9.37
N PHE A 189 -1.50 10.22 -10.17
CA PHE A 189 -0.12 10.67 -10.36
C PHE A 189 0.00 12.05 -11.02
N ASN A 190 -0.72 12.28 -12.12
CA ASN A 190 -0.74 13.58 -12.78
C ASN A 190 -1.20 14.69 -11.84
N LYS A 191 -2.25 14.42 -11.06
CA LYS A 191 -2.69 15.35 -10.02
C LYS A 191 -1.64 15.60 -8.95
N TYR A 192 -0.79 14.64 -8.58
CA TYR A 192 0.28 14.92 -7.61
C TYR A 192 1.27 15.95 -8.16
N ASN A 193 1.60 15.90 -9.46
CA ASN A 193 2.54 16.83 -10.09
C ASN A 193 1.99 18.26 -10.10
N GLU A 194 0.75 18.43 -10.57
CA GLU A 194 0.07 19.74 -10.58
C GLU A 194 -0.02 20.34 -9.17
N ARG A 195 -0.25 19.48 -8.16
CA ARG A 195 -0.36 19.90 -6.76
C ARG A 195 0.93 20.47 -6.20
N ILE A 196 2.06 19.81 -6.44
CA ILE A 196 3.34 20.28 -5.91
C ILE A 196 3.71 21.63 -6.53
N GLU A 197 3.48 21.77 -7.84
CA GLU A 197 3.68 23.03 -8.56
C GLU A 197 2.78 24.16 -8.02
N SER A 198 1.51 23.87 -7.74
CA SER A 198 0.56 24.85 -7.19
C SER A 198 0.83 25.24 -5.72
N SER A 199 1.54 24.40 -4.96
CA SER A 199 1.82 24.61 -3.54
C SER A 199 3.02 25.53 -3.27
N GLY A 200 3.68 26.05 -4.32
CA GLY A 200 4.89 26.87 -4.21
C GLY A 200 6.13 26.08 -3.76
N LEU A 201 6.02 24.75 -3.65
CA LEU A 201 7.13 23.84 -3.42
C LEU A 201 7.75 23.53 -4.78
N GLN A 202 8.92 24.12 -5.08
CA GLN A 202 9.61 23.79 -6.33
C GLN A 202 10.17 22.37 -6.25
N LEU A 203 9.64 21.50 -7.12
CA LEU A 203 10.29 20.24 -7.45
C LEU A 203 11.69 20.54 -8.02
N PRO A 204 12.76 19.86 -7.58
CA PRO A 204 14.03 19.91 -8.29
C PRO A 204 13.79 19.53 -9.76
N LEU A 205 14.26 20.34 -10.71
CA LEU A 205 13.92 20.22 -12.15
C LEU A 205 14.04 18.78 -12.69
N GLY A 206 15.09 18.04 -12.29
CA GLY A 206 15.30 16.65 -12.74
C GLY A 206 14.24 15.64 -12.29
N LEU A 207 13.43 15.95 -11.26
CA LEU A 207 12.38 15.05 -10.77
C LEU A 207 11.12 15.11 -11.63
N LYS A 208 10.82 16.28 -12.22
CA LYS A 208 9.67 16.44 -13.12
C LYS A 208 9.88 15.64 -14.40
N GLU A 209 11.12 15.60 -14.88
CA GLU A 209 11.55 14.79 -16.02
C GLU A 209 11.51 13.29 -15.71
N GLU A 210 11.92 12.86 -14.51
CA GLU A 210 11.81 11.46 -14.08
C GLU A 210 10.36 10.98 -14.02
N LEU A 211 9.44 11.79 -13.49
CA LEU A 211 8.01 11.48 -13.42
C LEU A 211 7.33 11.43 -14.80
N ALA A 212 7.67 12.37 -15.69
CA ALA A 212 7.16 12.40 -17.05
C ALA A 212 7.65 11.15 -17.83
N SER A 213 8.94 10.82 -17.71
CA SER A 213 9.51 9.59 -18.26
C SER A 213 8.80 8.34 -17.74
N TYR A 214 8.38 8.35 -16.47
CA TYR A 214 7.63 7.26 -15.84
C TYR A 214 6.23 7.04 -16.42
N LEU A 215 5.55 8.12 -16.81
CA LEU A 215 4.21 8.07 -17.40
C LEU A 215 4.29 7.73 -18.89
N GLU A 216 5.29 8.26 -19.60
CA GLU A 216 5.58 7.97 -21.01
C GLU A 216 6.06 6.53 -21.25
N GLU A 217 6.83 5.93 -20.32
CA GLU A 217 7.17 4.50 -20.37
C GLU A 217 5.93 3.58 -20.29
N GLY A 218 4.84 4.05 -19.69
CA GLY A 218 3.54 3.38 -19.73
C GLY A 218 2.73 3.58 -21.01
N GLU A 219 3.06 4.57 -21.84
CA GLU A 219 2.40 4.84 -23.14
C GLU A 219 3.05 4.10 -24.31
N LYS A 220 4.28 3.61 -24.14
CA LYS A 220 4.97 2.80 -25.15
C LYS A 220 4.65 1.32 -24.98
N ILE A 221 3.46 0.88 -25.41
CA ILE A 221 3.17 -0.39 -26.10
C ILE A 221 1.72 -0.27 -26.64
N PRO A 222 1.46 -0.62 -27.92
CA PRO A 222 0.15 -0.53 -28.56
C PRO A 222 -0.94 -1.40 -27.92
#